data_AF-A0A1F5ZRB6-F1
#
_entry.id   AF-A0A1F5ZRB6-F1
#
_cell.length_a   1.000
_cell.length_b   1.000
_cell.length_c   1.000
_cell.angle_alpha   90.00
_cell.angle_beta   90.00
_cell.angle_gamma   90.00
#
_symmetry.space_group_name_H-M   'P 1'
#
loop_
_entity.id
_entity.type
_entity.pdbx_description
1 polymer ?
#
loop_
_entity_poly.entity_id
_entity_poly.type
_entity_poly.pdbx_seq_one_letter_code
_entity_poly.pdbx_strand_id
1 'polypeptide(L)'
;MDPEISPRVGEEKREEVYLEWRSPSRLFKRRDKEYFTNIGAIVFLLTIILVFAREFVLIAAVLSIVFLIYVLSTVPPEEIDHRITNLGIESGGHFYRWEELADFWYEEQWGQTMLILRPYFTARVIILLGNQDPGRVREFVAKHIPFRQQPEKGFVDNAASWLSKKIPLEKPAA
;
A
#
# COMPACT_ATOMS: atom_id res chain seq x y z
N MET A 1 -18.79 58.84 -20.55
CA MET A 1 -19.44 57.69 -21.22
C MET A 1 -18.36 57.02 -22.03
N ASP A 2 -17.62 56.13 -21.39
CA ASP A 2 -16.73 55.12 -21.97
C ASP A 2 -16.72 53.95 -20.99
N PRO A 3 -16.73 52.70 -21.46
CA PRO A 3 -17.34 51.59 -20.74
C PRO A 3 -16.39 50.93 -19.73
N GLU A 4 -16.98 50.51 -18.61
CA GLU A 4 -16.43 49.58 -17.63
C GLU A 4 -15.93 48.31 -18.32
N ILE A 5 -14.61 48.12 -18.35
CA ILE A 5 -14.01 46.82 -18.69
C ILE A 5 -14.13 45.95 -17.43
N SER A 6 -15.22 45.17 -17.35
CA SER A 6 -15.33 44.08 -16.39
C SER A 6 -14.36 42.96 -16.79
N PRO A 7 -13.38 42.57 -15.95
CA PRO A 7 -12.55 41.41 -16.24
C PRO A 7 -13.42 40.17 -16.05
N ARG A 8 -13.53 39.35 -17.10
CA ARG A 8 -14.09 38.00 -17.01
C ARG A 8 -13.23 37.20 -16.03
N VAL A 9 -13.66 37.11 -14.76
CA VAL A 9 -13.14 36.14 -13.80
C VAL A 9 -13.45 34.77 -14.39
N GLY A 10 -12.40 34.06 -14.83
CA GLY A 10 -12.53 32.70 -15.31
C GLY A 10 -13.20 31.85 -14.25
N GLU A 11 -14.11 30.97 -14.66
CA GLU A 11 -14.73 29.99 -13.79
C GLU A 11 -13.65 29.05 -13.24
N GLU A 12 -13.05 29.40 -12.10
CA GLU A 12 -12.33 28.43 -11.28
C GLU A 12 -13.34 27.38 -10.85
N LYS A 13 -13.24 26.17 -11.42
CA LYS A 13 -14.02 25.01 -10.97
C LYS A 13 -13.83 24.88 -9.46
N ARG A 14 -14.90 25.13 -8.69
CA ARG A 14 -14.89 24.88 -7.25
C ARG A 14 -14.62 23.40 -7.02
N GLU A 15 -13.76 23.12 -6.05
CA GLU A 15 -13.49 21.76 -5.63
C GLU A 15 -14.75 21.17 -4.98
N GLU A 16 -15.19 20.02 -5.48
CA GLU A 16 -16.30 19.24 -4.95
C GLU A 16 -15.76 17.90 -4.49
N VAL A 17 -15.96 17.59 -3.20
CA VAL A 17 -15.52 16.35 -2.58
C VAL A 17 -16.60 15.29 -2.76
N TYR A 18 -16.27 14.19 -3.45
CA TYR A 18 -17.18 13.09 -3.72
C TYR A 18 -17.16 12.02 -2.62
N LEU A 19 -15.99 11.75 -2.04
CA LEU A 19 -15.82 10.76 -0.99
C LEU A 19 -14.62 11.11 -0.11
N GLU A 20 -14.75 10.89 1.19
CA GLU A 20 -13.69 11.09 2.18
C GLU A 20 -13.66 9.91 3.15
N TRP A 21 -12.47 9.39 3.45
CA TRP A 21 -12.29 8.32 4.42
C TRP A 21 -10.90 8.34 5.05
N ARG A 22 -10.77 7.66 6.19
CA ARG A 22 -9.48 7.40 6.83
C ARG A 22 -9.07 5.96 6.64
N SER A 23 -7.79 5.75 6.39
CA SER A 23 -7.22 4.42 6.36
C SER A 23 -5.76 4.44 6.83
N PRO A 24 -5.20 3.27 7.21
CA PRO A 24 -3.78 3.17 7.51
C PRO A 24 -2.91 3.59 6.32
N SER A 25 -1.86 4.37 6.60
CA SER A 25 -0.89 4.85 5.59
C SER A 25 -0.16 3.75 4.80
N ARG A 26 -0.09 2.54 5.36
CA ARG A 26 0.50 1.37 4.71
C ARG A 26 -0.26 0.12 5.11
N LEU A 27 -0.19 -0.91 4.26
CA LEU A 27 -0.62 -2.25 4.64
C LEU A 27 0.04 -2.64 5.96
N PHE A 28 -0.79 -2.99 6.94
CA PHE A 28 -0.32 -3.46 8.22
C PHE A 28 -1.00 -4.75 8.59
N LYS A 29 -0.22 -5.82 8.50
CA LYS A 29 -0.57 -7.09 9.13
C LYS A 29 -0.13 -7.02 10.59
N ARG A 30 -1.08 -6.94 11.51
CA ARG A 30 -0.80 -7.17 12.93
C ARG A 30 -0.22 -8.57 13.05
N ARG A 31 1.02 -8.69 13.50
CA ARG A 31 1.66 -10.01 13.64
C ARG A 31 0.96 -10.76 14.77
N ASP A 32 0.44 -11.95 14.45
CA ASP A 32 -0.30 -12.77 15.41
C ASP A 32 0.62 -13.24 16.55
N LYS A 33 0.02 -13.53 17.72
CA LYS A 33 0.73 -14.02 18.91
C LYS A 33 1.61 -15.23 18.59
N GLU A 34 1.15 -16.09 17.68
CA GLU A 34 1.88 -17.27 17.20
C GLU A 34 3.22 -16.92 16.53
N TYR A 35 3.28 -15.82 15.76
CA TYR A 35 4.53 -15.35 15.15
C TYR A 35 5.57 -14.97 16.21
N PHE A 36 5.14 -14.23 17.24
CA PHE A 36 6.04 -13.84 18.33
C PHE A 36 6.44 -15.03 19.21
N THR A 37 5.56 -16.00 19.43
CA THR A 37 5.90 -17.24 20.13
C THR A 37 6.95 -18.05 19.37
N ASN A 38 6.80 -18.21 18.05
CA ASN A 38 7.75 -18.94 17.22
C ASN A 38 9.13 -18.27 17.20
N ILE A 39 9.17 -16.94 17.01
CA ILE A 39 10.43 -16.19 17.10
C ILE A 39 11.04 -16.29 18.50
N GLY A 40 10.22 -16.15 19.55
CA GLY A 40 10.67 -16.28 20.92
C GLY A 40 11.32 -17.63 21.20
N ALA A 41 10.74 -18.72 20.70
CA ALA A 41 11.30 -20.07 20.82
C ALA A 41 12.66 -20.21 20.11
N ILE A 42 12.78 -19.69 18.88
CA ILE A 42 14.04 -19.71 18.11
C ILE A 42 15.13 -18.90 18.84
N VAL A 43 14.79 -17.69 19.29
CA VAL A 43 15.72 -16.80 20.00
C VAL A 43 16.15 -17.40 21.33
N PHE A 44 15.22 -18.04 22.06
CA PHE A 44 15.52 -18.74 23.30
C PHE A 44 16.50 -19.88 23.08
N LEU A 45 16.25 -20.74 22.09
CA LEU A 45 17.14 -21.85 21.76
C LEU A 45 18.53 -21.36 21.32
N LEU A 46 18.58 -20.34 20.45
CA LEU A 46 19.82 -19.73 20.01
C LEU A 46 20.60 -19.13 21.19
N THR A 47 19.92 -18.46 22.11
CA THR A 47 20.54 -17.90 23.31
C THR A 47 21.17 -18.99 24.18
N ILE A 48 20.48 -20.12 24.37
CA ILE A 48 21.05 -21.27 25.12
C ILE A 48 22.35 -21.76 24.47
N ILE A 49 22.37 -21.94 23.15
CA ILE A 49 23.56 -22.37 22.42
C ILE A 49 24.71 -21.38 22.62
N LEU A 50 24.43 -20.08 22.55
CA LEU A 50 25.44 -19.02 22.73
C LEU A 50 25.96 -18.92 24.16
N VAL A 51 25.12 -19.19 25.18
CA VAL A 51 25.56 -19.29 26.58
C VAL A 51 26.58 -20.42 26.74
N PHE A 52 26.33 -21.59 26.16
CA PHE A 52 27.28 -22.70 26.19
C PHE A 52 28.58 -22.37 25.45
N ALA A 53 28.50 -21.59 24.36
CA ALA A 53 29.66 -21.07 23.66
C ALA A 53 30.40 -19.94 24.41
N ARG A 54 29.84 -19.42 25.52
CA ARG A 54 30.32 -18.25 26.28
C ARG A 54 30.40 -16.95 25.45
N GLU A 55 29.60 -16.85 24.41
CA GLU A 55 29.58 -15.70 23.48
C GLU A 55 28.58 -14.64 23.94
N PHE A 56 28.85 -13.98 25.08
CA PHE A 56 27.93 -13.02 25.69
C PHE A 56 27.67 -11.77 24.83
N VAL A 57 28.65 -11.33 24.05
CA VAL A 57 28.49 -10.19 23.13
C VAL A 57 27.49 -10.53 22.02
N LEU A 58 27.56 -11.75 21.48
CA LEU A 58 26.66 -12.20 20.43
C LEU A 58 25.22 -12.36 20.94
N ILE A 59 25.05 -12.80 22.19
CA ILE A 59 23.74 -12.84 22.86
C ILE A 59 23.12 -11.44 22.92
N ALA A 60 23.88 -10.44 23.37
CA ALA A 60 23.40 -9.06 23.44
C ALA A 60 23.00 -8.52 22.06
N ALA A 61 23.77 -8.84 21.01
CA ALA A 61 23.46 -8.44 19.64
C ALA A 61 22.16 -9.08 19.12
N VAL A 62 21.98 -10.39 19.32
CA VAL A 62 20.75 -11.11 18.94
C VAL A 62 19.54 -10.51 19.64
N LEU A 63 19.62 -10.31 20.96
CA LEU A 63 18.53 -9.71 21.74
C LEU A 63 18.19 -8.30 21.27
N SER A 64 19.20 -7.50 20.92
CA SER A 64 19.00 -6.14 20.41
C SER A 64 18.26 -6.13 19.06
N ILE A 65 18.62 -7.03 18.14
CA ILE A 65 17.95 -7.16 16.84
C ILE A 65 16.50 -7.61 17.04
N VAL A 66 16.28 -8.62 17.88
CA VAL A 66 14.92 -9.14 18.17
C VAL A 66 14.06 -8.05 18.79
N PHE A 67 14.60 -7.29 19.73
CA PHE A 67 13.93 -6.16 20.34
C PHE A 67 13.58 -5.08 19.30
N LEU A 68 14.52 -4.72 18.42
CA LEU A 68 14.27 -3.76 17.35
C LEU A 68 13.14 -4.24 16.43
N ILE A 69 13.16 -5.50 16.00
CA ILE A 69 12.10 -6.09 15.16
C ILE A 69 10.76 -6.03 15.91
N TYR A 70 10.75 -6.36 17.20
CA TYR A 70 9.55 -6.31 18.04
C TYR A 70 8.94 -4.90 18.08
N VAL A 71 9.74 -3.88 18.35
CA VAL A 71 9.29 -2.48 18.38
C VAL A 71 8.74 -2.08 17.00
N LEU A 72 9.50 -2.30 15.93
CA LEU A 72 9.08 -1.95 14.56
C LEU A 72 7.80 -2.66 14.10
N SER A 73 7.52 -3.84 14.65
CA SER A 73 6.33 -4.62 14.31
C SER A 73 5.10 -4.26 15.12
N THR A 74 5.29 -3.60 16.27
CA THR A 74 4.22 -3.28 17.22
C THR A 74 3.70 -1.86 17.03
N VAL A 75 4.47 -0.98 16.37
CA VAL A 75 4.03 0.37 16.01
C VAL A 75 3.01 0.28 14.86
N PRO A 76 1.72 0.58 15.11
CA PRO A 76 0.72 0.61 14.05
C PRO A 76 1.05 1.75 13.08
N PRO A 77 0.73 1.60 11.79
CA PRO A 77 0.80 2.71 10.83
C PRO A 77 -0.13 3.85 11.28
N GLU A 78 0.27 5.08 10.98
CA GLU A 78 -0.57 6.26 11.17
C GLU A 78 -1.81 6.17 10.26
N GLU A 79 -2.96 6.58 10.78
CA GLU A 79 -4.17 6.79 9.97
C GLU A 79 -4.01 8.11 9.20
N ILE A 80 -4.29 8.05 7.90
CA ILE A 80 -4.25 9.22 7.02
C ILE A 80 -5.61 9.43 6.36
N ASP A 81 -5.90 10.70 6.10
CA ASP A 81 -7.09 11.14 5.39
C ASP A 81 -6.93 10.96 3.87
N HIS A 82 -8.00 10.52 3.23
CA HIS A 82 -8.12 10.38 1.79
C HIS A 82 -9.37 11.10 1.30
N ARG A 83 -9.24 11.81 0.17
CA ARG A 83 -10.35 12.52 -0.47
C ARG A 83 -10.34 12.24 -1.96
N ILE A 84 -11.50 11.92 -2.51
CA ILE A 84 -11.73 11.90 -3.97
C ILE A 84 -12.53 13.15 -4.30
N THR A 85 -12.03 13.97 -5.21
CA THR A 85 -12.67 15.22 -5.61
C THR A 85 -12.86 15.27 -7.13
N ASN A 86 -13.59 16.26 -7.60
CA ASN A 86 -13.76 16.53 -9.03
C ASN A 86 -12.43 16.87 -9.75
N LEU A 87 -11.39 17.27 -9.01
CA LEU A 87 -10.09 17.68 -9.55
C LEU A 87 -9.00 16.61 -9.40
N GLY A 88 -9.11 15.71 -8.43
CA GLY A 88 -8.10 14.68 -8.19
C GLY A 88 -8.38 13.79 -6.99
N ILE A 89 -7.34 13.11 -6.52
CA ILE A 89 -7.34 12.32 -5.30
C ILE A 89 -6.30 12.89 -4.35
N GLU A 90 -6.69 13.14 -3.11
CA GLU A 90 -5.78 13.48 -2.04
C GLU A 90 -5.57 12.29 -1.10
N SER A 91 -4.33 12.09 -0.67
CA SER A 91 -3.96 11.04 0.26
C SER A 91 -2.77 11.48 1.10
N GLY A 92 -2.93 11.51 2.43
CA GLY A 92 -1.82 11.80 3.35
C GLY A 92 -1.13 13.14 3.10
N GLY A 93 -1.89 14.17 2.73
CA GLY A 93 -1.39 15.52 2.44
C GLY A 93 -0.81 15.72 1.04
N HIS A 94 -0.85 14.70 0.17
CA HIS A 94 -0.47 14.82 -1.24
C HIS A 94 -1.70 14.79 -2.14
N PHE A 95 -1.78 15.74 -3.07
CA PHE A 95 -2.84 15.83 -4.06
C PHE A 95 -2.36 15.34 -5.42
N TYR A 96 -3.05 14.36 -6.00
CA TYR A 96 -2.79 13.78 -7.30
C TYR A 96 -3.87 14.21 -8.27
N ARG A 97 -3.49 14.95 -9.31
CA ARG A 97 -4.45 15.41 -10.31
C ARG A 97 -4.86 14.27 -11.22
N TRP A 98 -6.11 14.30 -11.72
CA TRP A 98 -6.57 13.28 -12.67
C TRP A 98 -5.69 13.18 -13.92
N GLU A 99 -5.18 14.31 -14.41
CA GLU A 99 -4.35 14.35 -15.61
C GLU A 99 -2.96 13.70 -15.44
N GLU A 100 -2.53 13.50 -14.19
CA GLU A 100 -1.23 12.90 -13.87
C GLU A 100 -1.32 11.37 -13.73
N LEU A 101 -2.54 10.84 -13.67
CA LEU A 101 -2.83 9.43 -13.42
C LEU A 101 -3.22 8.72 -14.72
N ALA A 102 -2.56 7.61 -15.01
CA ALA A 102 -2.75 6.83 -16.23
C ALA A 102 -3.89 5.83 -16.12
N ASP A 103 -3.91 5.04 -15.04
CA ASP A 103 -4.93 4.03 -14.77
C ASP A 103 -4.96 3.66 -13.28
N PHE A 104 -5.98 2.90 -12.91
CA PHE A 104 -6.11 2.33 -11.57
C PHE A 104 -6.63 0.89 -11.59
N TRP A 105 -6.31 0.15 -10.53
CA TRP A 105 -6.86 -1.19 -10.28
C TRP A 105 -6.97 -1.45 -8.78
N TYR A 106 -7.58 -2.58 -8.43
CA TYR A 106 -7.65 -3.06 -7.05
C TYR A 106 -6.72 -4.25 -6.85
N GLU A 107 -6.10 -4.30 -5.68
CA GLU A 107 -5.39 -5.49 -5.19
C GLU A 107 -5.89 -5.81 -3.78
N GLU A 108 -5.91 -7.09 -3.44
CA GLU A 108 -6.28 -7.55 -2.11
C GLU A 108 -5.09 -8.26 -1.47
N GLN A 109 -4.70 -7.80 -0.28
CA GLN A 109 -3.64 -8.44 0.50
C GLN A 109 -4.06 -8.49 1.97
N TRP A 110 -3.98 -9.68 2.56
CA TRP A 110 -4.32 -9.93 3.96
C TRP A 110 -5.73 -9.47 4.35
N GLY A 111 -6.70 -9.60 3.44
CA GLY A 111 -8.10 -9.18 3.65
C GLY A 111 -8.32 -7.67 3.62
N GLN A 112 -7.31 -6.88 3.21
CA GLN A 112 -7.42 -5.45 3.00
C GLN A 112 -7.43 -5.16 1.50
N THR A 113 -8.42 -4.40 1.03
CA THR A 113 -8.51 -3.95 -0.35
C THR A 113 -7.72 -2.65 -0.53
N MET A 114 -6.90 -2.61 -1.57
CA MET A 114 -6.07 -1.49 -1.96
C MET A 114 -6.54 -0.92 -3.29
N LEU A 115 -6.67 0.39 -3.37
CA LEU A 115 -6.73 1.14 -4.60
C LEU A 115 -5.31 1.49 -5.03
N ILE A 116 -4.89 1.02 -6.20
CA ILE A 116 -3.59 1.35 -6.77
C ILE A 116 -3.79 2.31 -7.93
N LEU A 117 -3.17 3.47 -7.83
CA LEU A 117 -3.14 4.50 -8.87
C LEU A 117 -1.76 4.50 -9.52
N ARG A 118 -1.70 4.61 -10.84
CA ARG A 118 -0.44 4.67 -11.59
C ARG A 118 -0.25 6.06 -12.19
N PRO A 119 0.60 6.91 -11.60
CA PRO A 119 1.04 8.14 -12.25
C PRO A 119 1.89 7.85 -13.50
N TYR A 120 1.91 8.77 -14.46
CA TYR A 120 2.74 8.62 -15.67
C TYR A 120 4.25 8.66 -15.39
N PHE A 121 4.68 9.48 -14.42
CA PHE A 121 6.10 9.83 -14.21
C PHE A 121 6.61 9.52 -12.79
N THR A 122 5.82 8.84 -11.96
CA THR A 122 6.15 8.60 -10.54
C THR A 122 5.78 7.18 -10.14
N ALA A 123 6.29 6.73 -8.99
CA ALA A 123 5.93 5.46 -8.39
C ALA A 123 4.41 5.35 -8.17
N ARG A 124 3.91 4.11 -8.15
CA ARG A 124 2.50 3.80 -7.90
C ARG A 124 2.08 4.33 -6.53
N VAL A 125 0.89 4.89 -6.47
CA VAL A 125 0.27 5.35 -5.22
C VAL A 125 -0.66 4.25 -4.75
N ILE A 126 -0.50 3.83 -3.51
CA ILE A 126 -1.30 2.78 -2.88
C ILE A 126 -2.14 3.44 -1.80
N ILE A 127 -3.45 3.28 -1.90
CA ILE A 127 -4.42 3.81 -0.94
C ILE A 127 -5.22 2.65 -0.39
N LEU A 128 -5.29 2.49 0.93
CA LEU A 128 -6.14 1.45 1.52
C LEU A 128 -7.59 1.95 1.56
N LEU A 129 -8.53 1.07 1.22
CA LEU A 129 -9.95 1.41 1.23
C LEU A 129 -10.55 1.37 2.64
N GLY A 130 -9.90 0.67 3.57
CA GLY A 130 -10.46 0.42 4.91
C GLY A 130 -11.81 -0.27 4.79
N ASN A 131 -12.87 0.41 5.25
CA ASN A 131 -14.25 -0.07 5.20
C ASN A 131 -15.05 0.46 4.00
N GLN A 132 -14.41 1.19 3.07
CA GLN A 132 -15.11 1.72 1.90
C GLN A 132 -15.41 0.63 0.89
N ASP A 133 -16.60 0.71 0.28
CA ASP A 133 -17.00 -0.19 -0.80
C ASP A 133 -16.15 0.09 -2.06
N PRO A 134 -15.38 -0.91 -2.56
CA PRO A 134 -14.61 -0.76 -3.79
C PRO A 134 -15.49 -0.42 -5.00
N GLY A 135 -16.75 -0.85 -5.02
CA GLY A 135 -17.71 -0.51 -6.07
C GLY A 135 -17.98 0.98 -6.14
N ARG A 136 -18.37 1.58 -5.01
CA ARG A 136 -18.58 3.02 -4.89
C ARG A 136 -17.34 3.85 -5.24
N VAL A 137 -16.15 3.43 -4.81
CA VAL A 137 -14.91 4.14 -5.17
C VAL A 137 -14.66 4.08 -6.68
N ARG A 138 -14.89 2.91 -7.30
CA ARG A 138 -14.75 2.74 -8.74
C ARG A 138 -15.65 3.69 -9.51
N GLU A 139 -16.89 3.89 -9.08
CA GLU A 139 -17.84 4.78 -9.75
C GLU A 139 -17.34 6.23 -9.83
N PHE A 140 -16.62 6.72 -8.82
CA PHE A 140 -16.04 8.06 -8.84
C PHE A 140 -14.74 8.12 -9.65
N VAL A 141 -13.82 7.19 -9.42
CA VAL A 141 -12.49 7.21 -10.05
C VAL A 141 -12.57 6.88 -11.55
N ALA A 142 -13.44 5.95 -11.95
CA ALA A 142 -13.58 5.52 -13.34
C ALA A 142 -14.17 6.60 -14.28
N LYS A 143 -14.74 7.67 -13.72
CA LYS A 143 -15.17 8.85 -14.51
C LYS A 143 -13.99 9.66 -15.04
N HIS A 144 -12.82 9.53 -14.40
CA HIS A 144 -11.65 10.36 -14.68
C HIS A 144 -10.51 9.56 -15.30
N ILE A 145 -10.26 8.34 -14.83
CA ILE A 145 -9.16 7.48 -15.31
C ILE A 145 -9.63 6.04 -15.55
N PRO A 146 -9.01 5.29 -16.47
CA PRO A 146 -9.45 3.94 -16.81
C PRO A 146 -9.19 2.92 -15.69
N PHE A 147 -10.18 2.06 -15.44
CA PHE A 147 -10.06 0.92 -14.53
C PHE A 147 -9.44 -0.31 -15.24
N ARG A 148 -8.52 -1.01 -14.59
CA ARG A 148 -7.97 -2.29 -15.06
C ARG A 148 -8.28 -3.43 -14.09
N GLN A 149 -8.63 -4.61 -14.63
CA GLN A 149 -8.93 -5.80 -13.82
C GLN A 149 -7.69 -6.55 -13.32
N GLN A 150 -6.55 -6.43 -14.02
CA GLN A 150 -5.28 -7.01 -13.62
C GLN A 150 -4.15 -6.00 -13.86
N PRO A 151 -3.14 -5.94 -12.97
CA PRO A 151 -1.93 -5.17 -13.24
C PRO A 151 -1.29 -5.69 -14.53
N GLU A 152 -0.80 -4.78 -15.37
CA GLU A 152 0.02 -5.17 -16.51
C GLU A 152 1.22 -5.98 -15.98
N LYS A 153 1.29 -7.25 -16.38
CA LYS A 153 2.44 -8.11 -16.07
C LYS A 153 3.69 -7.43 -16.61
N GLY A 154 4.57 -7.04 -15.71
CA GLY A 154 5.86 -6.47 -16.10
C GLY A 154 6.70 -7.51 -16.85
N PHE A 155 7.81 -7.08 -17.45
CA PHE A 155 8.80 -7.98 -18.05
C PHE A 155 9.26 -9.07 -17.07
N VAL A 156 9.36 -8.73 -15.79
CA VAL A 156 9.74 -9.65 -14.70
C VAL A 156 8.63 -10.68 -14.41
N ASP A 157 7.35 -10.26 -14.37
CA ASP A 157 6.21 -11.19 -14.18
C ASP A 157 6.07 -12.16 -15.37
N ASN A 158 6.37 -11.69 -16.58
CA ASN A 158 6.40 -12.52 -17.77
C ASN A 158 7.54 -13.53 -17.72
N ALA A 159 8.73 -13.13 -17.25
CA ALA A 159 9.86 -14.04 -17.05
C ALA A 159 9.59 -15.07 -15.95
N ALA A 160 8.97 -14.66 -14.83
CA ALA A 160 8.57 -15.55 -13.75
C ALA A 160 7.50 -16.56 -14.21
N SER A 161 6.49 -16.10 -14.97
CA SER A 161 5.47 -16.97 -15.56
C SER A 161 6.03 -17.92 -16.62
N TRP A 162 7.08 -17.51 -17.35
CA TRP A 162 7.78 -18.38 -18.28
C TRP A 162 8.57 -19.46 -17.55
N LEU A 163 9.27 -19.08 -16.46
CA LEU A 163 10.08 -20.00 -15.67
C LEU A 163 9.21 -21.06 -14.98
N SER A 164 8.10 -20.66 -14.38
CA SER A 164 7.17 -21.59 -13.72
C SER A 164 6.52 -22.58 -14.70
N LYS A 165 6.23 -22.15 -15.94
CA LYS A 165 5.72 -23.03 -17.00
C LYS A 165 6.74 -24.06 -17.48
N LYS A 166 8.04 -23.71 -17.50
CA LYS A 166 9.11 -24.61 -17.98
C LYS A 166 9.72 -25.47 -16.88
N ILE A 167 9.67 -25.02 -15.64
CA ILE A 167 10.15 -25.74 -14.46
C ILE A 167 8.99 -25.81 -13.47
N PRO A 168 8.06 -26.77 -13.63
CA PRO A 168 6.99 -26.96 -12.68
C PRO A 168 7.58 -27.42 -11.34
N LEU A 169 7.56 -26.53 -10.35
CA LEU A 169 8.02 -26.80 -8.98
C LEU A 169 6.97 -27.54 -8.13
N GLU A 170 5.77 -27.75 -8.69
CA GLU A 170 4.72 -28.55 -8.08
C GLU A 170 4.40 -29.74 -8.98
N LYS A 171 4.47 -30.96 -8.41
CA LYS A 171 3.85 -32.12 -9.02
C LYS A 171 2.33 -31.97 -8.87
N PRO A 172 1.52 -32.25 -9.90
CA PRO A 172 0.08 -32.31 -9.73
C PRO A 172 -0.21 -33.36 -8.65
N ALA A 173 -0.95 -32.96 -7.62
CA ALA A 173 -1.51 -33.91 -6.66
C ALA A 173 -2.39 -34.90 -7.44
N ALA A 174 -2.03 -36.19 -7.34
CA ALA A 174 -2.80 -37.29 -7.91
C ALA A 174 -4.06 -37.56 -7.09
#